data_AF-A0A2V5PDW7-F1
#
_entry.id   AF-A0A2V5PDW7-F1
#
_cell.length_a   1.000
_cell.length_b   1.000
_cell.length_c   1.000
_cell.angle_alpha   90.00
_cell.angle_beta   90.00
_cell.angle_gamma   90.00
#
_symmetry.space_group_name_H-M   'P 1'
#
loop_
_entity.id
_entity.type
_entity.pdbx_description
1 polymer ?
#
loop_
_entity_poly.entity_id
_entity_poly.type
_entity_poly.pdbx_seq_one_letter_code
_entity_poly.pdbx_strand_id
1 'polypeptide(L)'
;IAKNSVDLAILSQALYHAIHPERAIAAARRILKRGGRLVILDLLSHRFERARELYADHWLGFSEVQLHQFMEKGGFRDIEVRVVSREKHSPHFQTVFATGVK
;
A
#
# COMPACT_ATOMS: atom_id res chain seq x y z
N ILE A 1 1.90 -18.01 -6.80
CA ILE A 1 0.90 -17.51 -7.78
C ILE A 1 1.54 -17.34 -9.16
N ALA A 2 0.93 -17.93 -10.19
CA ALA A 2 1.38 -17.84 -11.57
C ALA A 2 1.40 -16.39 -12.09
N LYS A 3 2.26 -16.10 -13.07
CA LYS A 3 2.28 -14.77 -13.71
C LYS A 3 0.99 -14.55 -14.49
N ASN A 4 0.52 -13.30 -14.55
CA ASN A 4 -0.66 -12.90 -15.33
C ASN A 4 -1.91 -13.78 -15.11
N SER A 5 -2.17 -14.15 -13.86
CA SER A 5 -3.24 -15.10 -13.51
C SER A 5 -4.34 -14.49 -12.65
N VAL A 6 -4.12 -13.33 -12.04
CA VAL A 6 -5.09 -12.67 -11.15
C VAL A 6 -5.62 -11.37 -11.74
N ASP A 7 -6.89 -11.07 -11.48
CA ASP A 7 -7.56 -9.84 -11.93
C ASP A 7 -7.38 -8.69 -10.93
N LEU A 8 -7.30 -9.03 -9.63
CA LEU A 8 -7.15 -8.09 -8.52
C LEU A 8 -6.10 -8.61 -7.53
N ALA A 9 -5.24 -7.71 -7.06
CA ALA A 9 -4.33 -7.94 -5.96
C ALA A 9 -4.59 -6.88 -4.88
N ILE A 10 -4.70 -7.31 -3.63
CA ILE A 10 -4.94 -6.41 -2.48
C ILE A 10 -3.77 -6.52 -1.53
N LEU A 11 -3.19 -5.38 -1.15
CA LEU A 11 -2.22 -5.25 -0.09
C LEU A 11 -2.89 -4.45 1.04
N SER A 12 -3.44 -5.18 2.02
CA SER A 12 -4.13 -4.59 3.17
C SER A 12 -3.23 -4.69 4.39
N GLN A 13 -2.87 -3.54 4.97
CA GLN A 13 -2.00 -3.42 6.14
C GLN A 13 -0.70 -4.24 6.00
N ALA A 14 -0.12 -4.20 4.81
CA ALA A 14 0.97 -5.09 4.43
C ALA A 14 2.27 -4.35 4.15
N LEU A 15 2.21 -3.12 3.63
CA LEU A 15 3.42 -2.42 3.19
C LEU A 15 4.20 -1.88 4.38
N TYR A 16 3.53 -1.45 5.44
CA TYR A 16 4.23 -0.90 6.61
C TYR A 16 5.02 -1.96 7.40
N HIS A 17 4.68 -3.24 7.24
CA HIS A 17 5.46 -4.38 7.73
C HIS A 17 6.53 -4.87 6.74
N ALA A 18 6.53 -4.39 5.49
CA ALA A 18 7.50 -4.83 4.50
C ALA A 18 8.80 -4.03 4.62
N ILE A 19 9.93 -4.70 4.78
CA ILE A 19 11.26 -4.06 4.73
C ILE A 19 11.47 -3.31 3.40
N HIS A 20 10.94 -3.87 2.31
CA HIS A 20 11.00 -3.27 0.97
C HIS A 20 9.60 -3.25 0.31
N PRO A 21 8.78 -2.22 0.56
CA PRO A 21 7.42 -2.11 0.02
C PRO A 21 7.35 -2.24 -1.51
N GLU A 22 8.32 -1.67 -2.22
CA GLU A 22 8.48 -1.78 -3.68
C GLU A 22 8.47 -3.23 -4.17
N ARG A 23 9.07 -4.17 -3.41
CA ARG A 23 9.13 -5.58 -3.81
C ARG A 23 7.74 -6.24 -3.73
N ALA A 24 6.91 -5.84 -2.75
CA ALA A 24 5.53 -6.32 -2.65
C ALA A 24 4.69 -5.79 -3.82
N ILE A 25 4.86 -4.50 -4.17
CA ILE A 25 4.19 -3.88 -5.31
C ILE A 25 4.62 -4.55 -6.63
N ALA A 26 5.91 -4.79 -6.83
CA ALA A 26 6.43 -5.51 -8.00
C ALA A 26 5.91 -6.96 -8.07
N ALA A 27 5.81 -7.65 -6.94
CA ALA A 27 5.24 -8.99 -6.89
C ALA A 27 3.75 -9.01 -7.27
N ALA A 28 2.97 -8.03 -6.80
CA ALA A 28 1.58 -7.85 -7.20
C ALA A 28 1.46 -7.58 -8.70
N ARG A 29 2.28 -6.66 -9.23
CA ARG A 29 2.34 -6.37 -10.67
C ARG A 29 2.70 -7.61 -11.50
N ARG A 30 3.57 -8.49 -11.01
CA ARG A 30 3.97 -9.73 -11.71
C ARG A 30 2.79 -10.70 -11.89
N ILE A 31 1.94 -10.84 -10.88
CA ILE A 31 0.86 -11.83 -10.88
C ILE A 31 -0.40 -11.33 -11.60
N LEU A 32 -0.63 -10.00 -11.63
CA LEU A 32 -1.80 -9.40 -12.27
C LEU A 32 -1.81 -9.65 -13.78
N LYS A 33 -2.98 -9.87 -14.37
CA LYS A 33 -3.19 -9.83 -15.83
C LYS A 33 -2.99 -8.41 -16.38
N ARG A 34 -2.87 -8.26 -17.71
CA ARG A 34 -2.96 -6.92 -18.35
C ARG A 34 -4.33 -6.33 -18.03
N GLY A 35 -4.38 -5.07 -17.58
CA GLY A 35 -5.63 -4.46 -17.12
C GLY A 35 -6.07 -4.89 -15.72
N GLY A 36 -5.35 -5.81 -15.06
CA GLY A 36 -5.60 -6.16 -13.68
C GLY A 36 -5.28 -5.01 -12.73
N ARG A 37 -5.92 -4.98 -11.57
CA ARG A 37 -5.85 -3.88 -10.60
C ARG A 37 -5.08 -4.25 -9.34
N LEU A 38 -4.26 -3.32 -8.86
CA LEU A 38 -3.72 -3.33 -7.50
C LEU A 38 -4.56 -2.39 -6.63
N VAL A 39 -4.91 -2.84 -5.43
CA VAL A 39 -5.48 -2.03 -4.36
C VAL A 39 -4.55 -2.12 -3.15
N ILE A 40 -4.27 -0.98 -2.53
CA ILE A 40 -3.48 -0.85 -1.30
C ILE A 40 -4.35 -0.15 -0.28
N LEU A 41 -4.44 -0.73 0.92
CA LEU A 41 -5.04 -0.11 2.11
C LEU A 41 -3.97 -0.16 3.20
N ASP A 42 -3.47 0.99 3.59
CA ASP A 42 -2.32 1.06 4.49
C ASP A 42 -2.44 2.29 5.42
N LEU A 43 -1.49 2.47 6.33
CA LEU A 43 -1.51 3.59 7.26
C LEU A 43 -0.98 4.85 6.58
N LEU A 44 -1.69 5.97 6.76
CA LEU A 44 -1.17 7.28 6.42
C LEU A 44 0.00 7.60 7.35
N SER A 45 1.03 8.24 6.81
CA SER A 45 2.23 8.61 7.56
C SER A 45 1.90 9.34 8.87
N HIS A 46 2.49 8.89 9.98
CA HIS A 46 2.24 9.41 11.31
C HIS A 46 3.52 9.50 12.16
N ARG A 47 3.42 10.15 13.32
CA ARG A 47 4.56 10.36 14.25
C ARG A 47 4.54 9.47 15.49
N PHE A 48 3.63 8.49 15.56
CA PHE A 48 3.53 7.58 16.69
C PHE A 48 4.61 6.48 16.64
N GLU A 49 5.82 6.80 17.12
CA GLU A 49 7.00 5.90 17.07
C GLU A 49 6.83 4.57 17.82
N ARG A 50 6.00 4.54 18.87
CA ARG A 50 5.71 3.31 19.63
C ARG A 50 5.10 2.21 18.75
N ALA A 51 4.55 2.54 17.59
CA ALA A 51 4.06 1.56 16.62
C ALA A 51 5.15 0.55 16.20
N ARG A 52 6.42 0.95 16.16
CA ARG A 52 7.54 0.04 15.80
C ARG A 52 7.70 -1.10 16.80
N GLU A 53 7.56 -0.79 18.08
CA GLU A 53 7.73 -1.75 19.18
C GLU A 53 6.44 -2.54 19.41
N LEU A 54 5.29 -1.88 19.36
CA LEU A 54 3.98 -2.48 19.67
C LEU A 54 3.43 -3.35 18.53
N TYR A 55 3.71 -2.96 17.28
CA TYR A 55 3.10 -3.57 16.09
C TYR A 55 4.13 -4.12 15.10
N ALA A 56 5.43 -4.01 15.38
CA ALA A 56 6.52 -4.41 14.48
C ALA A 56 6.48 -3.67 13.13
N ASP A 57 6.17 -2.37 13.19
CA ASP A 57 6.11 -1.51 12.02
C ASP A 57 7.52 -1.15 11.53
N HIS A 58 7.84 -1.54 10.30
CA HIS A 58 9.06 -1.10 9.62
C HIS A 58 8.91 0.34 9.12
N TRP A 59 7.71 0.74 8.72
CA TRP A 59 7.36 2.09 8.29
C TRP A 59 6.26 2.67 9.17
N LEU A 60 6.33 3.95 9.51
CA LEU A 60 5.26 4.66 10.24
C LEU A 60 4.19 5.19 9.28
N GLY A 61 3.67 4.29 8.44
CA GLY A 61 2.77 4.61 7.33
C GLY A 61 3.45 5.34 6.16
N PHE A 62 2.64 5.69 5.17
CA PHE A 62 3.06 6.28 3.90
C PHE A 62 2.28 7.56 3.60
N SER A 63 2.91 8.52 2.93
CA SER A 63 2.16 9.66 2.37
C SER A 63 1.48 9.26 1.07
N GLU A 64 0.46 10.01 0.66
CA GLU A 64 -0.23 9.79 -0.62
C GLU A 64 0.74 9.88 -1.80
N VAL A 65 1.64 10.87 -1.77
CA VAL A 65 2.69 11.08 -2.78
C VAL A 65 3.65 9.90 -2.83
N GLN A 66 4.06 9.37 -1.68
CA GLN A 66 4.99 8.23 -1.62
C GLN A 66 4.37 6.97 -2.23
N LEU A 67 3.11 6.65 -1.87
CA LEU A 67 2.40 5.52 -2.47
C LEU A 67 2.20 5.70 -3.97
N HIS A 68 1.83 6.90 -4.41
CA HIS A 68 1.73 7.20 -5.84
C HIS A 68 3.06 6.91 -6.56
N GLN A 69 4.17 7.42 -6.04
CA GLN A 69 5.51 7.22 -6.63
C GLN A 69 5.92 5.74 -6.65
N PHE A 70 5.62 4.97 -5.59
CA PHE A 70 5.91 3.54 -5.58
C PHE A 70 5.11 2.78 -6.63
N MET A 71 3.83 3.10 -6.79
CA MET A 71 2.97 2.48 -7.80
C MET A 71 3.39 2.85 -9.22
N GLU A 72 3.72 4.12 -9.46
CA GLU A 72 4.22 4.60 -10.75
C GLU A 72 5.53 3.90 -11.15
N LYS A 73 6.52 3.86 -10.24
CA LYS A 73 7.77 3.10 -10.44
C LYS A 73 7.54 1.60 -10.62
N GLY A 74 6.50 1.07 -9.98
CA GLY A 74 6.03 -0.32 -10.15
C GLY A 74 5.36 -0.60 -11.50
N GLY A 75 5.18 0.41 -12.36
CA GLY A 75 4.58 0.27 -13.68
C GLY A 75 3.05 0.17 -13.65
N PHE A 76 2.41 0.76 -12.64
CA PHE A 76 0.96 0.97 -12.63
C PHE A 76 0.59 2.31 -13.29
N ARG A 77 -0.61 2.37 -13.84
CA ARG A 77 -1.23 3.56 -14.46
C ARG A 77 -2.59 3.81 -13.81
N ASP A 78 -3.24 4.92 -14.16
CA ASP A 78 -4.55 5.33 -13.63
C ASP A 78 -4.56 5.30 -12.09
N ILE A 79 -3.49 5.86 -11.51
CA ILE A 79 -3.23 5.78 -10.08
C ILE A 79 -4.11 6.81 -9.37
N GLU A 80 -4.87 6.33 -8.39
CA GLU A 80 -5.63 7.16 -7.46
C GLU A 80 -5.16 6.85 -6.04
N VAL A 81 -4.91 7.89 -5.25
CA VAL A 81 -4.55 7.78 -3.83
C VAL A 81 -5.39 8.76 -3.03
N ARG A 82 -6.01 8.29 -1.94
CA ARG A 82 -6.89 9.09 -1.08
C ARG A 82 -6.86 8.60 0.36
N VAL A 83 -7.00 9.51 1.32
CA VAL A 83 -7.31 9.16 2.71
C VAL A 83 -8.79 8.80 2.84
N VAL A 84 -9.11 7.64 3.41
CA VAL A 84 -10.48 7.09 3.40
C VAL A 84 -11.08 6.83 4.78
N SER A 85 -10.28 6.81 5.83
CA SER A 85 -10.77 6.57 7.19
C SER A 85 -9.85 7.18 8.25
N ARG A 86 -10.41 7.41 9.44
CA ARG A 86 -9.69 7.83 10.64
C ARG A 86 -10.28 7.12 11.86
N GLU A 87 -9.41 6.55 12.68
CA GLU A 87 -9.81 5.91 13.93
C GLU A 87 -10.37 6.92 14.94
N LYS A 88 -11.42 6.53 15.65
CA LYS A 88 -12.08 7.37 16.66
C LYS A 88 -11.29 7.49 17.96
N HIS A 89 -10.46 6.49 18.26
CA HIS A 89 -9.67 6.44 19.48
C HIS A 89 -8.21 6.74 19.20
N SER A 90 -7.51 7.22 20.23
CA SER A 90 -6.06 7.42 20.18
C SER A 90 -5.36 6.11 19.76
N PRO A 91 -4.36 6.15 18.85
CA PRO A 91 -3.63 7.34 18.38
C PRO A 91 -4.24 8.02 17.14
N HIS A 92 -5.48 7.69 16.75
CA HIS A 92 -6.18 8.26 15.61
C HIS A 92 -5.52 7.98 14.27
N PHE A 93 -5.09 6.74 14.04
CA PHE A 93 -4.51 6.36 12.76
C PHE A 93 -5.49 6.64 11.62
N GLN A 94 -4.93 7.00 10.47
CA GLN A 94 -5.69 7.25 9.25
C GLN A 94 -5.33 6.18 8.23
N THR A 95 -6.32 5.72 7.48
CA THR A 95 -6.11 4.77 6.39
C THR A 95 -5.97 5.54 5.08
N VAL A 96 -4.89 5.26 4.37
CA VAL A 96 -4.70 5.68 2.98
C VAL A 96 -5.05 4.52 2.06
N PHE A 97 -5.87 4.81 1.06
CA PHE A 97 -6.23 3.92 -0.03
C PHE A 97 -5.48 4.32 -1.29
N ALA A 98 -4.93 3.35 -2.00
CA ALA A 98 -4.39 3.56 -3.33
C ALA A 98 -4.87 2.46 -4.30
N THR A 99 -5.09 2.82 -5.56
CA THR A 99 -5.44 1.88 -6.62
C THR A 99 -4.74 2.23 -7.91
N GLY A 100 -4.45 1.22 -8.75
CA GLY A 100 -3.85 1.43 -10.06
C GLY A 100 -3.95 0.19 -10.95
N VAL A 101 -3.83 0.40 -12.25
CA VAL A 101 -4.00 -0.62 -13.29
C VAL A 101 -2.65 -1.05 -13.87
N LYS A 102 -2.48 -2.36 -14.08
CA LYS A 102 -1.31 -2.95 -14.74
C LYS A 102 -1.25 -2.64 -16.25
#